data_AF-A0A8B2ZCG9-F1
#
_entry.id   AF-A0A8B2ZCG9-F1
#
_cell.length_a   1.000
_cell.length_b   1.000
_cell.length_c   1.000
_cell.angle_alpha   90.00
_cell.angle_beta   90.00
_cell.angle_gamma   90.00
#
_symmetry.space_group_name_H-M   'P 1'
#
loop_
_entity.id
_entity.type
_entity.pdbx_description
1 polymer ?
#
loop_
_entity_poly.entity_id
_entity_poly.type
_entity_poly.pdbx_seq_one_letter_code
_entity_poly.pdbx_strand_id
1 'polypeptide(L)'
;MIQLTKNEIRNIVEKQVRVNVREDELASYEPFIDDVTNYTYEHFDAIIDPHATPKNVHYHKHVDEPKVFKELTDLIVARSSVKDRKQHHSLTLLFIKSIQVFYYQKNGYENPGLHVVKLDLARD
;
A
#
# COMPACT_ATOMS: atom_id res chain seq x y z
N MET A 1 5.02 10.24 18.24
CA MET A 1 4.63 9.58 16.98
C MET A 1 5.88 9.39 16.16
N ILE A 2 6.27 8.14 15.89
CA ILE A 2 7.51 7.76 15.21
C ILE A 2 7.17 7.41 13.77
N GLN A 3 7.63 8.24 12.83
CA GLN A 3 7.55 7.96 11.41
C GLN A 3 8.38 6.72 11.04
N LEU A 4 7.96 6.00 9.99
CA LEU A 4 8.78 4.93 9.43
C LEU A 4 10.01 5.53 8.73
N THR A 5 11.18 4.97 9.00
CA THR A 5 12.40 5.32 8.27
C THR A 5 12.26 4.92 6.81
N LYS A 6 13.04 5.57 5.94
CA LYS A 6 13.07 5.23 4.51
C LYS A 6 13.42 3.76 4.25
N ASN A 7 14.31 3.17 5.05
CA ASN A 7 14.63 1.74 4.97
C ASN A 7 13.48 0.84 5.40
N GLU A 8 12.72 1.21 6.45
CA GLU A 8 11.53 0.45 6.84
C GLU A 8 10.46 0.48 5.73
N ILE A 9 10.24 1.65 5.11
CA ILE A 9 9.35 1.80 3.96
C ILE A 9 9.84 0.92 2.80
N ARG A 10 11.13 0.99 2.47
CA ARG A 10 11.75 0.16 1.42
C ARG A 10 11.51 -1.32 1.66
N ASN A 11 11.75 -1.81 2.87
CA ASN A 11 11.55 -3.22 3.22
C ASN A 11 10.08 -3.66 3.05
N ILE A 12 9.12 -2.78 3.35
CA ILE A 12 7.70 -3.06 3.13
C ILE A 12 7.41 -3.14 1.63
N VAL A 13 7.94 -2.20 0.84
CA VAL A 13 7.75 -2.17 -0.62
C VAL A 13 8.37 -3.41 -1.28
N GLU A 14 9.61 -3.74 -0.95
CA GLU A 14 10.31 -4.93 -1.44
C GLU A 14 9.54 -6.21 -1.11
N LYS A 15 9.03 -6.33 0.12
CA LYS A 15 8.24 -7.49 0.53
C LYS A 15 6.99 -7.65 -0.33
N GLN A 16 6.29 -6.55 -0.63
CA GLN A 16 5.11 -6.59 -1.50
C GLN A 16 5.48 -6.95 -2.94
N VAL A 17 6.60 -6.44 -3.47
CA VAL A 17 7.08 -6.80 -4.81
C VAL A 17 7.44 -8.29 -4.88
N ARG A 18 8.20 -8.81 -3.91
CA ARG A 18 8.63 -10.22 -3.85
C ARG A 18 7.48 -11.23 -3.77
N VAL A 19 6.33 -10.84 -3.22
CA VAL A 19 5.14 -11.70 -3.18
C VAL A 19 4.46 -11.81 -4.55
N ASN A 20 4.65 -10.83 -5.43
CA ASN A 20 3.94 -10.72 -6.70
C ASN A 20 4.82 -10.90 -7.93
N VAL A 21 6.15 -10.93 -7.75
CA VAL A 21 7.14 -10.97 -8.83
C VAL A 21 8.08 -12.16 -8.62
N ARG A 22 8.49 -12.82 -9.71
CA ARG A 22 9.44 -13.94 -9.66
C ARG A 22 10.84 -13.46 -9.29
N GLU A 23 11.62 -14.31 -8.64
CA GLU A 23 12.93 -13.95 -8.11
C GLU A 23 13.92 -13.48 -9.19
N ASP A 24 13.87 -14.10 -10.37
CA ASP A 24 14.67 -13.76 -11.56
C ASP A 24 14.29 -12.42 -12.20
N GLU A 25 13.08 -11.91 -11.90
CA GLU A 25 12.59 -10.63 -12.40
C GLU A 25 12.81 -9.48 -11.39
N LEU A 26 13.14 -9.77 -10.13
CA LEU A 26 13.23 -8.77 -9.05
C LEU A 26 14.19 -7.61 -9.35
N ALA A 27 15.33 -7.91 -9.97
CA ALA A 27 16.32 -6.88 -10.30
C ALA A 27 15.74 -5.81 -11.24
N SER A 28 14.80 -6.19 -12.11
CA SER A 28 14.14 -5.24 -13.02
C SER A 28 13.13 -4.32 -12.32
N TYR A 29 12.68 -4.69 -11.11
CA TYR A 29 11.76 -3.91 -10.28
C TYR A 29 12.46 -2.98 -9.30
N GLU A 30 13.80 -2.96 -9.23
CA GLU A 30 14.51 -2.06 -8.32
C GLU A 30 14.19 -0.56 -8.54
N PRO A 31 14.15 -0.05 -9.79
CA PRO A 31 13.72 1.33 -10.01
C PRO A 31 12.29 1.61 -9.51
N PHE A 32 11.40 0.62 -9.60
CA PHE A 32 10.05 0.74 -9.07
C PHE A 32 10.03 0.78 -7.55
N ILE A 33 10.83 -0.07 -6.90
CA ILE A 33 10.99 -0.09 -5.44
C ILE A 33 11.51 1.26 -4.96
N ASP A 34 12.53 1.82 -5.63
CA ASP A 34 13.08 3.14 -5.34
C ASP A 34 12.02 4.24 -5.48
N ASP A 35 11.33 4.30 -6.62
CA ASP A 35 10.34 5.33 -6.91
C ASP A 35 9.20 5.32 -5.87
N VAL A 36 8.63 4.14 -5.58
CA VAL A 36 7.56 4.00 -4.58
C VAL A 36 8.05 4.33 -3.18
N THR A 37 9.28 3.90 -2.82
CA THR A 37 9.88 4.19 -1.52
C THR A 37 10.08 5.69 -1.32
N ASN A 38 10.66 6.37 -2.32
CA ASN A 38 10.92 7.80 -2.29
C ASN A 38 9.62 8.58 -2.18
N TYR A 39 8.66 8.29 -3.05
CA TYR A 39 7.35 8.91 -3.03
C TYR A 39 6.67 8.71 -1.67
N THR A 40 6.69 7.49 -1.13
CA THR A 40 6.04 7.17 0.15
C THR A 40 6.68 7.90 1.32
N TYR A 41 8.01 8.01 1.32
CA TYR A 41 8.74 8.73 2.34
C TYR A 41 8.46 10.24 2.30
N GLU A 42 8.42 10.83 1.11
CA GLU A 42 8.14 12.26 0.89
C GLU A 42 6.68 12.64 1.21
N HIS A 43 5.74 11.73 0.99
CA HIS A 43 4.30 11.95 1.16
C HIS A 43 3.75 11.18 2.36
N PHE A 44 4.59 10.90 3.36
CA PHE A 44 4.29 9.97 4.44
C PHE A 44 3.01 10.33 5.20
N ASP A 45 2.84 11.59 5.60
CA ASP A 45 1.66 12.06 6.32
C ASP A 45 0.37 11.84 5.54
N ALA A 46 0.40 12.06 4.22
CA ALA A 46 -0.74 11.81 3.34
C ALA A 46 -1.04 10.31 3.20
N ILE A 47 -0.03 9.44 3.32
CA ILE A 47 -0.18 7.98 3.24
C ILE A 47 -0.72 7.38 4.54
N ILE A 48 -0.29 7.88 5.69
CA ILE A 48 -0.81 7.41 6.99
C ILE A 48 -2.18 7.99 7.34
N ASP A 49 -2.70 8.91 6.53
CA ASP A 49 -4.05 9.44 6.68
C ASP A 49 -5.10 8.30 6.55
N PRO A 50 -6.06 8.16 7.48
CA PRO A 50 -7.13 7.17 7.39
C PRO A 50 -7.98 7.26 6.10
N HIS A 51 -7.95 8.40 5.41
CA HIS A 51 -8.61 8.70 4.16
C HIS A 51 -7.68 8.65 2.94
N ALA A 52 -6.44 8.17 3.09
CA ALA A 52 -5.49 7.96 1.98
C ALA A 52 -5.96 6.93 0.94
N THR A 53 -7.04 6.19 1.22
CA THR A 53 -7.61 5.17 0.34
C THR A 53 -9.10 5.45 0.07
N PRO A 54 -9.62 5.17 -1.13
CA PRO A 54 -11.05 5.33 -1.44
C PRO A 54 -11.92 4.52 -0.48
N LYS A 55 -13.03 5.11 0.01
CA LYS A 55 -13.97 4.44 0.92
C LYS A 55 -14.81 3.36 0.25
N ASN A 56 -15.07 3.49 -1.06
CA ASN A 56 -15.86 2.55 -1.85
C ASN A 56 -15.08 2.15 -3.10
N VAL A 57 -14.54 0.94 -3.14
CA VAL A 57 -13.82 0.39 -4.31
C VAL A 57 -14.79 -0.08 -5.42
N HIS A 58 -16.08 0.25 -5.32
CA HIS A 58 -17.05 -0.08 -6.37
C HIS A 58 -16.79 0.77 -7.62
N TYR A 59 -16.14 0.14 -8.58
CA TYR A 59 -15.55 0.61 -9.83
C TYR A 59 -16.46 1.36 -10.84
N HIS A 60 -17.64 1.88 -10.43
CA HIS A 60 -18.66 2.34 -11.38
C HIS A 60 -19.10 3.79 -11.29
N LYS A 61 -18.58 4.60 -10.36
CA LYS A 61 -18.84 6.05 -10.37
C LYS A 61 -17.59 6.80 -9.94
N HIS A 62 -17.44 8.01 -10.46
CA HIS A 62 -16.42 8.99 -10.05
C HIS A 62 -16.40 9.11 -8.53
N VAL A 63 -15.55 8.32 -7.88
CA VAL A 63 -15.16 8.52 -6.49
C VAL A 63 -14.01 9.52 -6.57
N ASP A 64 -14.09 10.63 -5.84
CA ASP A 64 -12.94 11.48 -5.63
C ASP A 64 -11.86 10.64 -4.94
N GLU A 65 -10.92 10.13 -5.74
CA GLU A 65 -9.80 9.37 -5.25
C GLU A 65 -8.89 10.33 -4.47
N PRO A 66 -8.42 9.92 -3.28
CA PRO A 66 -7.41 10.67 -2.57
C PRO A 66 -6.22 10.92 -3.49
N LYS A 67 -5.70 12.16 -3.51
CA LYS A 67 -4.60 12.57 -4.40
C LYS A 67 -3.43 11.58 -4.33
N VAL A 68 -3.04 11.20 -3.11
CA VAL A 68 -1.95 10.25 -2.86
C VAL A 68 -2.21 8.85 -3.44
N PHE A 69 -3.46 8.39 -3.43
CA PHE A 69 -3.87 7.12 -4.01
C PHE A 69 -3.74 7.16 -5.53
N LYS A 70 -4.22 8.24 -6.15
CA LYS A 70 -4.14 8.42 -7.60
C LYS A 70 -2.69 8.50 -8.07
N GLU A 71 -1.86 9.29 -7.41
CA GLU A 71 -0.45 9.47 -7.75
C GLU A 71 0.35 8.17 -7.59
N LEU A 72 0.14 7.41 -6.51
CA LEU A 72 0.74 6.07 -6.36
C LEU A 72 0.24 5.09 -7.41
N THR A 73 -1.06 5.12 -7.73
CA THR A 73 -1.63 4.26 -8.77
C THR A 73 -0.97 4.55 -10.12
N ASP A 74 -0.85 5.81 -10.50
CA ASP A 74 -0.26 6.22 -11.76
C ASP A 74 1.24 5.84 -11.83
N LEU A 75 1.95 5.89 -10.69
CA LEU A 75 3.33 5.40 -10.58
C LEU A 75 3.43 3.88 -10.80
N ILE A 76 2.53 3.10 -10.20
CA ILE A 76 2.43 1.65 -10.41
C ILE A 76 2.10 1.34 -11.87
N VAL A 77 1.14 2.05 -12.48
CA VAL A 77 0.75 1.89 -13.89
C VAL A 77 1.94 2.13 -14.80
N ALA A 78 2.72 3.20 -14.58
CA ALA A 78 3.85 3.57 -15.42
C ALA A 78 4.96 2.51 -15.45
N ARG A 79 5.04 1.67 -14.43
CA ARG A 79 6.09 0.64 -14.26
C ARG A 79 5.59 -0.79 -14.47
N SER A 80 4.29 -1.00 -14.59
CA SER A 80 3.69 -2.33 -14.69
C SER A 80 3.40 -2.74 -16.14
N SER A 81 3.64 -4.01 -16.47
CA SER A 81 3.18 -4.63 -17.72
C SER A 81 1.68 -5.00 -17.71
N VAL A 82 1.05 -4.94 -16.53
CA VAL A 82 -0.39 -5.20 -16.35
C VAL A 82 -1.18 -4.07 -17.01
N LYS A 83 -2.16 -4.42 -17.86
CA LYS A 83 -3.00 -3.44 -18.56
C LYS A 83 -4.30 -3.10 -17.82
N ASP A 84 -4.61 -3.82 -16.74
CA ASP A 84 -5.85 -3.67 -15.99
C ASP A 84 -5.69 -2.69 -14.82
N ARG A 85 -6.27 -1.49 -14.97
CA ARG A 85 -6.27 -0.44 -13.95
C ARG A 85 -6.91 -0.89 -12.62
N LYS A 86 -7.85 -1.85 -12.65
CA LYS A 86 -8.44 -2.39 -11.41
C LYS A 86 -7.42 -3.15 -10.56
N GLN A 87 -6.50 -3.86 -11.22
CA GLN A 87 -5.40 -4.54 -10.53
C GLN A 87 -4.44 -3.53 -9.93
N HIS A 88 -4.13 -2.43 -10.64
CA HIS A 88 -3.30 -1.35 -10.11
C HIS A 88 -3.93 -0.65 -8.90
N HIS A 89 -5.24 -0.41 -8.91
CA HIS A 89 -5.95 0.14 -7.74
C HIS A 89 -5.88 -0.80 -6.54
N SER A 90 -6.04 -2.11 -6.79
CA SER A 90 -5.98 -3.13 -5.73
C SER A 90 -4.59 -3.23 -5.12
N LEU A 91 -3.54 -3.15 -5.94
CA LEU A 91 -2.15 -3.09 -5.48
C LEU A 91 -1.87 -1.81 -4.69
N THR A 92 -2.30 -0.65 -5.19
CA THR A 92 -2.14 0.64 -4.49
C THR A 92 -2.80 0.62 -3.12
N LEU A 93 -4.02 0.08 -3.04
CA LEU A 93 -4.74 -0.10 -1.78
C LEU A 93 -3.92 -0.96 -0.80
N LEU A 94 -3.40 -2.10 -1.27
CA LEU A 94 -2.59 -3.00 -0.45
C LEU A 94 -1.30 -2.35 0.05
N PHE A 95 -0.63 -1.57 -0.79
CA PHE A 95 0.59 -0.83 -0.43
C PHE A 95 0.31 0.18 0.69
N ILE A 96 -0.66 1.08 0.49
CA ILE A 96 -0.99 2.11 1.48
C ILE A 96 -1.42 1.44 2.80
N LYS A 97 -2.26 0.41 2.74
CA LYS A 97 -2.69 -0.31 3.95
C LYS A 97 -1.54 -1.01 4.67
N SER A 98 -0.57 -1.56 3.93
CA SER A 98 0.63 -2.15 4.54
C SER A 98 1.42 -1.10 5.31
N ILE A 99 1.72 0.04 4.69
CA ILE A 99 2.44 1.14 5.34
C ILE A 99 1.70 1.62 6.60
N GLN A 100 0.39 1.82 6.51
CA GLN A 100 -0.46 2.19 7.64
C GLN A 100 -0.39 1.18 8.78
N VAL A 101 -0.54 -0.12 8.49
CA VAL A 101 -0.49 -1.18 9.51
C VAL A 101 0.87 -1.20 10.22
N PHE A 102 1.97 -1.19 9.47
CA PHE A 102 3.32 -1.18 10.05
C PHE A 102 3.57 0.07 10.91
N TYR A 103 3.13 1.23 10.43
CA TYR A 103 3.24 2.48 11.15
C TYR A 103 2.46 2.47 12.48
N TYR A 104 1.20 2.04 12.46
CA TYR A 104 0.36 1.99 13.66
C TYR A 104 0.89 0.96 14.67
N GLN A 105 1.33 -0.21 14.21
CA GLN A 105 1.97 -1.22 15.05
C GLN A 105 3.23 -0.68 15.74
N LYS A 106 4.11 0.00 14.99
CA LYS A 106 5.34 0.61 15.54
C LYS A 106 5.04 1.65 16.62
N ASN A 107 3.91 2.33 16.52
CA ASN A 107 3.50 3.36 17.47
C ASN A 107 2.62 2.84 18.61
N GLY A 108 2.41 1.52 18.72
CA GLY A 108 1.64 0.91 19.81
C GLY A 108 0.14 1.19 19.74
N TYR A 109 -0.38 1.60 18.57
CA TYR A 109 -1.82 1.68 18.37
C TYR A 109 -2.39 0.27 18.25
N GLU A 110 -3.44 -0.04 19.03
CA GLU A 110 -4.30 -1.18 18.73
C GLU A 110 -4.87 -0.97 17.33
N ASN A 111 -4.61 -1.92 16.44
CA ASN A 111 -4.88 -1.84 15.02
C ASN A 111 -6.36 -1.44 14.74
N PRO A 112 -6.67 -0.20 14.32
CA PRO A 112 -8.05 0.21 14.07
C PRO A 112 -8.65 -0.49 12.84
N GLY A 113 -7.83 -1.17 12.03
CA GLY A 113 -8.24 -1.94 10.86
C GLY A 113 -8.45 -3.43 11.13
N LEU A 114 -8.24 -3.93 12.35
CA LEU A 114 -8.52 -5.32 12.72
C LEU A 114 -9.89 -5.49 13.40
N HIS A 115 -10.90 -4.76 12.96
CA HIS A 115 -12.25 -5.33 12.89
C HIS A 115 -12.35 -6.22 11.64
N VAL A 116 -11.40 -7.14 11.49
CA VAL A 116 -11.69 -8.40 10.80
C VAL A 116 -12.67 -9.08 11.73
N VAL A 117 -13.88 -9.33 11.22
CA VAL A 117 -14.87 -10.26 11.75
C VAL A 117 -14.18 -11.26 12.68
N LYS A 118 -14.50 -11.21 13.98
CA LYS A 118 -14.36 -12.41 14.83
C LYS A 118 -15.17 -13.48 14.11
N LEU A 119 -14.51 -14.26 13.26
CA LEU A 119 -14.99 -15.60 13.01
C LEU A 119 -14.80 -16.25 14.37
N ASP A 120 -15.91 -16.46 15.05
CA ASP A 120 -16.01 -17.40 16.15
C ASP A 120 -15.36 -18.71 15.72
N LEU A 121 -14.08 -18.86 16.04
CA LEU A 121 -13.48 -20.15 16.34
C LEU A 121 -13.48 -20.29 17.86
N ALA A 122 -14.66 -20.07 18.44
CA ALA A 122 -15.13 -20.89 19.53
C ALA A 122 -15.79 -22.12 18.89
N ARG A 123 -15.10 -23.25 18.94
CA ARG A 123 -15.72 -24.57 19.04
C ARG A 123 -14.64 -25.60 19.37
N ASP A 124 -14.68 -25.97 20.64
CA ASP A 124 -14.31 -27.24 21.30
C ASP A 124 -13.00 -27.95 20.93
#